data_AF-A0A8I0SB03-F1
#
_entry.id   AF-A0A8I0SB03-F1
#
_cell.length_a   1.000
_cell.length_b   1.000
_cell.length_c   1.000
_cell.angle_alpha   90.00
_cell.angle_beta   90.00
_cell.angle_gamma   90.00
#
_symmetry.space_group_name_H-M   'P 1'
#
loop_
_entity.id
_entity.type
_entity.pdbx_description
1 polymer ?
#
loop_
_entity_poly.entity_id
_entity_poly.type
_entity_poly.pdbx_seq_one_letter_code
_entity_poly.pdbx_strand_id
1 'polypeptide(L)'
;MNAHGIVAPPPPPEGRKAKGPASYFPSIESTYGQPVQHWIDLADARLDVEPHMQAVAWLKSEHGLGHGHANAVVAFVKAARSA
;
A
#
# COMPACT_ATOMS: atom_id res chain seq x y z
N MET A 1 -2.04 6.03 -11.79
CA MET A 1 -1.50 7.31 -11.32
C MET A 1 -2.33 7.72 -10.12
N ASN A 2 -1.72 7.87 -8.95
CA ASN A 2 -2.37 8.44 -7.78
C ASN A 2 -2.48 9.97 -7.89
N ALA A 3 -3.45 10.56 -7.20
CA ALA A 3 -3.72 12.00 -7.26
C ALA A 3 -2.71 12.81 -6.42
N HIS A 4 -2.12 12.18 -5.40
CA HIS A 4 -1.25 12.85 -4.44
C HIS A 4 0.25 12.68 -4.73
N GLY A 5 0.63 12.09 -5.87
CA GLY A 5 2.04 11.90 -6.26
C GLY A 5 2.84 10.97 -5.34
N ILE A 6 2.18 10.05 -4.64
CA ILE A 6 2.79 9.14 -3.67
C ILE A 6 3.57 8.05 -4.41
N VAL A 7 4.87 8.03 -4.22
CA VAL A 7 5.76 7.06 -4.88
C VAL A 7 6.18 5.98 -3.90
N ALA A 8 6.21 4.74 -4.37
CA ALA A 8 6.78 3.61 -3.64
C ALA A 8 8.23 3.94 -3.22
N PRO A 9 8.62 3.68 -1.96
CA PRO A 9 9.99 3.89 -1.53
C PRO A 9 10.91 2.94 -2.30
N PRO A 10 12.17 3.36 -2.58
CA PRO A 10 13.13 2.46 -3.18
C PRO A 10 13.33 1.21 -2.29
N PRO A 11 13.67 0.06 -2.89
CA PRO A 11 13.97 -1.13 -2.11
C PRO A 11 15.10 -0.83 -1.11
N PRO A 12 15.05 -1.38 0.11
CA PRO A 12 16.09 -1.14 1.09
C PRO A 12 17.45 -1.66 0.58
N PRO A 13 18.57 -1.02 0.96
CA PRO A 13 19.91 -1.51 0.64
C PRO A 13 20.10 -2.95 1.11
N GLU A 14 20.93 -3.72 0.41
CA GLU A 14 21.22 -5.12 0.78
C GLU A 14 21.63 -5.23 2.25
N GLY A 15 21.03 -6.20 2.96
CA GLY A 15 21.26 -6.41 4.39
C GLY A 15 20.43 -5.51 5.33
N ARG A 16 19.64 -4.55 4.82
CA ARG A 16 18.69 -3.76 5.63
C ARG A 16 17.24 -4.18 5.36
N LYS A 17 16.43 -4.19 6.42
CA LYS A 17 14.97 -4.36 6.33
C LYS A 17 14.28 -3.00 6.31
N ALA A 18 13.31 -2.84 5.43
CA ALA A 18 12.37 -1.72 5.52
C ALA A 18 11.63 -1.77 6.86
N LYS A 19 11.25 -0.60 7.38
CA LYS A 19 10.53 -0.46 8.65
C LYS A 19 9.08 -0.04 8.40
N GLY A 20 8.22 -0.33 9.37
CA GLY A 20 6.81 0.06 9.32
C GLY A 20 6.06 -0.61 8.16
N PRO A 21 5.02 0.03 7.61
CA PRO A 21 4.19 -0.57 6.56
C PRO A 21 4.97 -0.98 5.30
N ALA A 22 6.02 -0.23 4.94
CA ALA A 22 6.87 -0.55 3.78
C ALA A 22 7.62 -1.89 3.92
N SER A 23 7.76 -2.43 5.14
CA SER A 23 8.35 -3.76 5.37
C SER A 23 7.57 -4.91 4.72
N TYR A 24 6.29 -4.70 4.41
CA TYR A 24 5.42 -5.68 3.76
C TYR A 24 5.50 -5.63 2.23
N PHE A 25 6.11 -4.59 1.64
CA PHE A 25 6.05 -4.37 0.19
C PHE A 25 6.67 -5.52 -0.62
N PRO A 26 7.84 -6.07 -0.25
CA PRO A 26 8.39 -7.22 -0.97
C PRO A 26 7.48 -8.46 -0.93
N SER A 27 6.81 -8.73 0.20
CA SER A 27 5.89 -9.88 0.30
C SER A 27 4.59 -9.63 -0.44
N ILE A 28 4.09 -8.40 -0.48
CA ILE A 28 2.92 -8.01 -1.27
C ILE A 28 3.18 -8.24 -2.76
N GLU A 29 4.30 -7.75 -3.29
CA GLU A 29 4.66 -7.94 -4.71
C GLU A 29 4.80 -9.43 -5.05
N SER A 30 5.51 -10.18 -4.20
CA SER A 30 5.70 -11.62 -4.38
C SER A 30 4.38 -12.41 -4.32
N THR A 31 3.46 -12.02 -3.43
CA THR A 31 2.19 -12.75 -3.22
C THR A 31 1.15 -12.44 -4.30
N TYR A 32 1.06 -11.19 -4.75
CA TYR A 32 -0.02 -10.74 -5.65
C TYR A 32 0.44 -10.41 -7.08
N GLY A 33 1.74 -10.49 -7.36
CA GLY A 33 2.29 -10.37 -8.71
C GLY A 33 2.22 -8.98 -9.34
N GLN A 34 1.89 -7.95 -8.56
CA GLN A 34 1.83 -6.56 -9.00
C GLN A 34 2.84 -5.71 -8.23
N PRO A 35 3.51 -4.74 -8.87
CA PRO A 35 4.40 -3.79 -8.19
C PRO A 35 3.66 -3.04 -7.09
N VAL A 36 4.34 -2.66 -6.01
CA VAL A 36 3.66 -1.99 -4.89
C VAL A 36 3.08 -0.63 -5.25
N GLN A 37 3.65 0.03 -6.26
CA GLN A 37 3.09 1.27 -6.82
C GLN A 37 1.65 1.07 -7.32
N HIS A 38 1.31 -0.09 -7.88
CA HIS A 38 -0.06 -0.40 -8.30
C HIS A 38 -1.03 -0.35 -7.11
N TRP A 39 -0.65 -0.96 -5.99
CA TRP A 39 -1.48 -0.98 -4.78
C TRP A 39 -1.57 0.38 -4.11
N ILE A 40 -0.48 1.15 -4.12
CA ILE A 40 -0.45 2.56 -3.66
C ILE A 40 -1.43 3.40 -4.47
N ASP A 41 -1.43 3.25 -5.80
CA ASP A 41 -2.33 3.98 -6.69
C ASP A 41 -3.80 3.69 -6.39
N LEU A 42 -4.15 2.42 -6.21
CA LEU A 42 -5.51 2.01 -5.86
C LEU A 42 -5.93 2.53 -4.48
N ALA A 43 -5.04 2.43 -3.48
CA ALA A 43 -5.33 2.88 -2.14
C ALA A 43 -5.47 4.41 -2.05
N ASP A 44 -4.67 5.17 -2.80
CA ASP A 44 -4.79 6.64 -2.85
C ASP A 44 -6.15 7.07 -3.40
N ALA A 45 -6.52 6.52 -4.57
CA ALA A 45 -7.80 6.80 -5.18
C ALA A 45 -8.98 6.38 -4.29
N ARG A 46 -8.86 5.25 -3.57
CA ARG A 46 -9.93 4.79 -2.68
C ARG A 46 -10.07 5.67 -1.44
N LEU A 47 -8.97 6.18 -0.90
CA LEU A 47 -8.98 7.06 0.28
C LEU A 47 -9.58 8.45 0.01
N ASP A 48 -9.78 8.85 -1.25
CA ASP A 48 -10.51 10.08 -1.58
C ASP A 48 -12.02 9.97 -1.34
N VAL A 49 -12.55 8.74 -1.36
CA VAL A 49 -14.00 8.48 -1.24
C VAL A 49 -14.36 7.68 -0.01
N GLU A 50 -13.39 7.03 0.65
CA GLU A 50 -13.61 6.13 1.77
C GLU A 50 -12.64 6.37 2.93
N PRO A 51 -13.10 6.17 4.19
CA PRO A 51 -12.19 6.11 5.33
C PRO A 51 -11.29 4.86 5.26
N HIS A 52 -10.16 4.94 5.97
CA HIS A 52 -9.13 3.89 6.06
C HIS A 52 -9.66 2.45 6.09
N MET A 53 -10.57 2.15 7.03
CA MET A 53 -11.05 0.78 7.21
C MET A 53 -11.90 0.28 6.03
N GLN A 54 -12.62 1.16 5.34
CA GLN A 54 -13.38 0.79 4.14
C GLN A 54 -12.45 0.61 2.93
N ALA A 55 -11.39 1.42 2.80
CA ALA A 55 -10.36 1.19 1.79
C ALA A 55 -9.65 -0.16 2.01
N VAL A 56 -9.33 -0.52 3.26
CA VAL A 56 -8.79 -1.85 3.61
C VAL A 56 -9.77 -2.95 3.26
N ALA A 57 -11.06 -2.81 3.59
CA ALA A 57 -12.08 -3.80 3.26
C ALA A 57 -12.21 -4.00 1.75
N TRP A 58 -12.18 -2.92 0.98
CA TRP A 58 -12.28 -2.94 -0.48
C TRP A 58 -11.08 -3.63 -1.14
N LEU A 59 -9.85 -3.36 -0.69
CA LEU A 59 -8.67 -4.10 -1.18
C LEU A 59 -8.76 -5.60 -0.90
N LYS A 60 -9.37 -5.98 0.23
CA LYS A 60 -9.59 -7.40 0.54
C LYS A 60 -10.65 -8.03 -0.38
N SER A 61 -11.78 -7.35 -0.61
CA SER A 61 -12.90 -7.92 -1.38
C SER A 61 -12.62 -7.94 -2.88
N GLU A 62 -12.17 -6.82 -3.44
CA GLU A 62 -12.04 -6.66 -4.90
C GLU A 62 -10.71 -7.17 -5.43
N HIS A 63 -9.66 -7.16 -4.61
CA HIS A 63 -8.30 -7.50 -5.03
C HIS A 63 -7.71 -8.70 -4.28
N GLY A 64 -8.45 -9.29 -3.33
CA GLY A 64 -8.04 -10.50 -2.63
C GLY A 64 -6.87 -10.31 -1.65
N LEU A 65 -6.51 -9.08 -1.30
CA LEU A 65 -5.42 -8.84 -0.35
C LEU A 65 -5.79 -9.39 1.04
N GLY A 66 -4.86 -10.08 1.70
CA GLY A 66 -4.94 -10.40 3.11
C GLY A 66 -4.95 -9.15 4.00
N HIS A 67 -5.53 -9.24 5.20
CA HIS A 67 -5.76 -8.08 6.08
C HIS A 67 -4.48 -7.27 6.38
N GLY A 68 -3.38 -7.95 6.74
CA GLY A 68 -2.11 -7.29 7.03
C GLY A 68 -1.54 -6.54 5.83
N HIS A 69 -1.61 -7.15 4.63
CA HIS A 69 -1.14 -6.55 3.38
C HIS A 69 -1.99 -5.34 2.97
N ALA A 70 -3.32 -5.47 3.00
CA ALA A 70 -4.23 -4.36 2.71
C ALA A 70 -4.02 -3.20 3.70
N ASN A 71 -3.93 -3.49 5.00
CA ASN A 71 -3.71 -2.47 6.02
C ASN A 71 -2.36 -1.76 5.85
N ALA A 72 -1.29 -2.49 5.51
CA ALA A 72 0.03 -1.90 5.27
C ALA A 72 0.01 -0.89 4.12
N VAL A 73 -0.63 -1.22 3.00
CA VAL A 73 -0.75 -0.31 1.84
C VAL A 73 -1.52 0.95 2.23
N VAL A 74 -2.73 0.81 2.80
CA VAL A 74 -3.58 1.97 3.14
C VAL A 74 -2.93 2.84 4.22
N ALA A 75 -2.29 2.23 5.24
CA ALA A 75 -1.58 2.98 6.28
C ALA A 75 -0.39 3.77 5.72
N PHE A 76 0.37 3.17 4.80
CA PHE A 76 1.47 3.87 4.12
C PHE A 76 0.96 5.10 3.35
N VAL A 77 -0.07 4.92 2.52
CA VAL A 77 -0.66 6.00 1.72
C VAL A 77 -1.22 7.11 2.62
N LYS A 78 -1.98 6.75 3.66
CA LYS A 78 -2.54 7.74 4.61
C LYS A 78 -1.45 8.54 5.31
N ALA A 79 -0.36 7.89 5.73
CA ALA A 79 0.78 8.58 6.34
C ALA A 79 1.46 9.53 5.35
N ALA A 80 1.66 9.10 4.10
CA ALA A 80 2.25 9.92 3.05
C ALA A 80 1.39 11.14 2.68
N ARG A 81 0.06 11.03 2.69
CA ARG A 81 -0.87 12.16 2.47
C ARG A 81 -0.84 13.21 3.59
N SER A 82 -0.37 12.82 4.77
CA SER A 82 -0.36 13.69 5.96
C SER A 82 1.01 14.35 6.18
N ALA A 83 1.99 14.08 5.31
CA ALA A 83 3.35 14.61 5.35
C ALA A 83 3.48 15.78 4.36
#